data_AF-A0A319CYM4-F1
#
_entry.id   AF-A0A319CYM4-F1
#
_cell.length_a   1.000
_cell.length_b   1.000
_cell.length_c   1.000
_cell.angle_alpha   90.00
_cell.angle_beta   90.00
_cell.angle_gamma   90.00
#
_symmetry.space_group_name_H-M   'P 1'
#
loop_
_entity.id
_entity.type
_entity.pdbx_description
1 polymer ?
#
loop_
_entity_poly.entity_id
_entity_poly.type
_entity_poly.pdbx_seq_one_letter_code
_entity_poly.pdbx_strand_id
1 'polypeptide(L)'
;GYTYAWFHLTSFGNHCLYSVYHTDIQKEVWRFPHHEFLVRLDAYTDTVQVRTSRQSYVNGLLIATRGIAYRTGCSNSPLANFGPVVRMAGYFGGACASCEWKSNRSRC
;
A
#
# COMPACT_ATOMS: atom_id res chain seq x y z
N GLY A 1 17.13 -4.97 -13.38
CA GLY A 1 16.59 -5.03 -12.00
C GLY A 1 15.56 -3.93 -11.84
N TYR A 2 14.62 -4.07 -10.91
CA TYR A 2 13.67 -3.01 -10.60
C TYR A 2 14.34 -1.90 -9.78
N THR A 3 13.99 -0.64 -10.05
CA THR A 3 14.49 0.50 -9.29
C THR A 3 13.48 0.91 -8.23
N TYR A 4 13.93 1.03 -6.99
CA TYR A 4 13.10 1.48 -5.87
C TYR A 4 13.64 2.78 -5.30
N ALA A 5 12.73 3.57 -4.74
CA ALA A 5 13.09 4.67 -3.86
C ALA A 5 12.25 4.61 -2.58
N TRP A 6 12.83 5.13 -1.51
CA TRP A 6 12.12 5.37 -0.26
C TRP A 6 11.25 6.62 -0.39
N PHE A 7 10.01 6.51 0.05
CA PHE A 7 9.07 7.61 0.12
C PHE A 7 8.57 7.76 1.55
N HIS A 8 8.32 9.01 1.92
CA HIS A 8 7.60 9.37 3.13
C HIS A 8 6.39 10.22 2.75
N LEU A 9 5.24 9.97 3.37
CA LEU A 9 4.09 10.84 3.16
C LEU A 9 4.33 12.18 3.87
N THR A 10 4.30 13.27 3.13
CA THR A 10 4.25 14.61 3.76
C THR A 10 2.95 14.77 4.53
N SER A 11 2.87 15.75 5.44
CA SER A 11 1.61 16.08 6.14
C SER A 11 0.46 16.32 5.14
N PHE A 12 0.74 16.99 4.02
CA PHE A 12 -0.21 17.19 2.94
C PHE A 12 -0.59 15.87 2.25
N GLY A 13 0.38 15.05 1.87
CA GLY A 13 0.11 13.75 1.22
C GLY A 13 -0.69 12.80 2.12
N ASN A 14 -0.40 12.80 3.42
CA ASN A 14 -1.18 12.08 4.42
C ASN A 14 -2.62 12.67 4.48
N HIS A 15 -2.79 13.98 4.57
CA HIS A 15 -4.13 14.58 4.54
C HIS A 15 -4.92 14.26 3.25
N CYS A 16 -4.27 14.20 2.08
CA CYS A 16 -4.91 13.75 0.85
C CYS A 16 -5.33 12.27 0.90
N LEU A 17 -4.55 11.40 1.56
CA LEU A 17 -4.96 10.01 1.76
C LEU A 17 -6.16 9.91 2.72
N TYR A 18 -6.26 10.81 3.70
CA TYR A 18 -7.40 10.91 4.60
C TYR A 18 -8.70 11.23 3.87
N SER A 19 -8.66 12.12 2.88
CA SER A 19 -9.87 12.56 2.18
C SER A 19 -10.47 11.53 1.22
N VAL A 20 -9.74 10.45 0.91
CA VAL A 20 -10.13 9.45 -0.11
C VAL A 20 -10.44 8.07 0.46
N TYR A 21 -10.21 7.82 1.75
CA TYR A 21 -10.70 6.59 2.37
C TYR A 21 -12.16 6.74 2.78
N HIS A 22 -12.93 5.66 2.76
CA HIS A 22 -14.39 5.71 3.00
C HIS A 22 -14.93 4.60 3.90
N THR A 23 -14.18 3.51 4.10
CA THR A 23 -14.63 2.36 4.91
C THR A 23 -14.18 2.46 6.37
N ASP A 24 -14.90 1.80 7.27
CA ASP A 24 -14.56 1.81 8.70
C ASP A 24 -13.23 1.10 8.98
N ILE A 25 -12.91 0.05 8.23
CA ILE A 25 -11.60 -0.62 8.29
C ILE A 25 -10.48 0.37 7.93
N GLN A 26 -10.66 1.18 6.88
CA GLN A 26 -9.65 2.18 6.52
C GLN A 26 -9.50 3.28 7.58
N LYS A 27 -10.61 3.72 8.19
CA LYS A 27 -10.58 4.69 9.30
C LYS A 27 -9.85 4.15 10.51
N GLU A 28 -10.00 2.87 10.80
CA GLU A 28 -9.31 2.21 11.91
C GLU A 28 -7.82 2.13 11.62
N VAL A 29 -7.46 1.61 10.44
CA VAL A 29 -6.09 1.52 9.95
C VAL A 29 -5.43 2.89 9.88
N TRP A 30 -6.17 3.94 9.53
CA TRP A 30 -5.65 5.30 9.45
C TRP A 30 -4.96 5.77 10.75
N ARG A 31 -5.47 5.32 11.91
CA ARG A 31 -5.02 5.72 13.25
C ARG A 31 -3.63 5.20 13.60
N PHE A 32 -3.12 4.20 12.87
CA PHE A 32 -1.80 3.66 13.08
C PHE A 32 -0.72 4.64 12.60
N PRO A 33 0.47 4.65 13.25
CA PRO A 33 1.59 5.46 12.81
C PRO A 33 1.98 5.08 11.38
N HIS A 34 2.27 6.09 10.56
CA HIS A 34 2.79 5.87 9.22
C HIS A 34 4.32 5.95 9.22
N HIS A 35 4.95 5.20 8.31
CA HIS A 35 6.40 5.13 8.14
C HIS A 35 6.80 5.30 6.68
N GLU A 36 8.10 5.42 6.46
CA GLU A 36 8.69 5.39 5.12
C GLU A 36 8.45 4.04 4.46
N PHE A 37 8.23 4.05 3.15
CA PHE A 37 7.91 2.85 2.38
C PHE A 37 8.65 2.85 1.04
N LEU A 38 9.03 1.67 0.56
CA LEU A 38 9.65 1.52 -0.76
C LEU A 38 8.58 1.48 -1.85
N VAL A 39 8.83 2.24 -2.90
CA VAL A 39 8.02 2.30 -4.11
C VAL A 39 8.89 1.95 -5.30
N ARG A 40 8.37 1.10 -6.18
CA ARG A 40 9.01 0.78 -7.46
C ARG A 40 8.76 1.94 -8.44
N LEU A 41 9.81 2.60 -8.92
CA LEU A 41 9.69 3.85 -9.68
C LEU A 41 8.98 3.69 -11.04
N ASP A 42 9.13 2.53 -11.69
CA ASP A 42 8.50 2.22 -12.98
C ASP A 42 7.12 1.54 -12.84
N ALA A 43 6.64 1.30 -11.61
CA ALA A 43 5.34 0.67 -11.37
C ALA A 43 4.15 1.64 -11.46
N TYR A 44 4.43 2.95 -11.44
CA TYR A 44 3.43 4.01 -11.43
C TYR A 44 3.60 4.86 -12.68
N THR A 45 3.30 4.26 -13.83
CA THR A 45 3.37 4.93 -15.14
C THR A 45 2.33 6.04 -15.29
N ASP A 46 1.27 6.03 -14.47
CA ASP A 46 0.23 7.03 -14.53
C ASP A 46 -0.17 7.50 -13.13
N THR A 47 0.06 8.78 -12.86
CA THR A 47 -0.39 9.50 -11.65
C THR A 47 -1.91 9.36 -11.39
N VAL A 48 -2.67 8.91 -12.39
CA VAL A 48 -4.11 8.63 -12.31
C VAL A 48 -4.45 7.57 -11.27
N GLN A 49 -3.60 6.57 -11.00
CA GLN A 49 -3.99 5.45 -10.13
C GLN A 49 -4.38 5.92 -8.72
N VAL A 50 -3.54 6.70 -8.04
CA VAL A 50 -3.90 7.26 -6.71
C VAL A 50 -5.08 8.23 -6.81
N ARG A 51 -5.15 9.03 -7.89
CA ARG A 51 -6.21 10.03 -8.10
C ARG A 51 -7.60 9.44 -8.31
N THR A 52 -7.69 8.18 -8.75
CA THR A 52 -8.98 7.49 -8.93
C THR A 52 -9.66 7.12 -7.61
N SER A 53 -8.95 7.23 -6.47
CA SER A 53 -9.45 6.84 -5.15
C SER A 53 -10.02 5.41 -5.12
N ARG A 54 -9.56 4.53 -6.01
CA ARG A 54 -9.99 3.13 -6.04
C ARG A 54 -9.61 2.48 -4.71
N GLN A 55 -10.58 1.82 -4.09
CA GLN A 55 -10.43 1.19 -2.77
C GLN A 55 -9.17 0.30 -2.67
N SER A 56 -8.84 -0.48 -3.70
CA SER A 56 -7.65 -1.33 -3.71
C SER A 56 -6.34 -0.54 -3.63
N TYR A 57 -6.26 0.64 -4.26
CA TYR A 57 -5.08 1.49 -4.21
C TYR A 57 -4.95 2.19 -2.86
N VAL A 58 -6.07 2.70 -2.33
CA VAL A 58 -6.12 3.30 -0.99
C VAL A 58 -5.69 2.27 0.06
N ASN A 59 -6.26 1.06 0.03
CA ASN A 59 -5.88 -0.03 0.93
C ASN A 59 -4.41 -0.42 0.77
N GLY A 60 -3.93 -0.57 -0.47
CA GLY A 60 -2.53 -0.91 -0.73
C GLY A 60 -1.58 0.13 -0.16
N LEU A 61 -1.90 1.42 -0.27
CA LEU A 61 -1.11 2.51 0.29
C LEU A 61 -1.18 2.56 1.82
N LEU A 62 -2.36 2.32 2.41
CA LEU A 62 -2.52 2.19 3.86
C LEU A 62 -1.68 1.03 4.40
N ILE A 63 -1.67 -0.13 3.73
CA ILE A 63 -0.82 -1.25 4.11
C ILE A 63 0.65 -0.88 3.95
N ALA A 64 1.07 -0.32 2.82
CA ALA A 64 2.47 0.03 2.57
C ALA A 64 3.03 1.01 3.60
N THR A 65 2.20 1.94 4.08
CA THR A 65 2.62 3.03 4.98
C THR A 65 2.47 2.70 6.45
N ARG A 66 1.64 1.72 6.83
CA ARG A 66 1.28 1.43 8.24
C ARG A 66 1.41 -0.04 8.63
N GLY A 67 1.66 -0.92 7.67
CA GLY A 67 1.85 -2.34 7.90
C GLY A 67 3.26 -2.70 8.37
N ILE A 68 3.51 -3.99 8.51
CA ILE A 68 4.81 -4.52 8.91
C ILE A 68 5.43 -5.19 7.68
N ALA A 69 6.73 -4.96 7.46
CA ALA A 69 7.48 -5.62 6.41
C ALA A 69 7.83 -7.07 6.81
N TYR A 70 7.53 -8.00 5.92
CA TYR A 70 7.85 -9.42 6.03
C TYR A 70 8.96 -9.79 5.05
N ARG A 71 9.88 -10.66 5.49
CA ARG A 71 11.00 -11.13 4.66
C ARG A 71 10.55 -12.07 3.54
N THR A 72 9.47 -12.82 3.75
CA THR A 72 8.95 -13.84 2.83
C THR A 72 7.43 -13.92 2.95
N GLY A 73 6.81 -14.69 2.04
CA GLY A 73 5.43 -15.13 2.23
C GLY A 73 4.41 -14.61 1.23
N CYS A 74 4.82 -13.95 0.14
CA CYS A 74 3.95 -13.64 -0.98
C CYS A 74 4.47 -14.30 -2.27
N SER A 75 3.69 -15.23 -2.84
CA SER A 75 4.08 -15.98 -4.04
C SER A 75 3.91 -15.17 -5.33
N ASN A 76 3.07 -14.15 -5.30
CA ASN A 76 2.89 -13.20 -6.39
C ASN A 76 3.86 -12.04 -6.22
N SER A 77 4.78 -11.85 -7.18
CA SER A 77 5.94 -10.95 -7.09
C SER A 77 5.66 -9.69 -6.25
N PRO A 78 6.07 -9.66 -4.97
CA PRO A 78 5.68 -8.62 -4.01
C PRO A 78 6.29 -7.25 -4.35
N LEU A 79 7.28 -7.29 -5.24
CA LEU A 79 8.11 -6.23 -5.78
C LEU A 79 7.45 -5.43 -6.90
N ALA A 80 6.20 -5.73 -7.25
CA ALA A 80 5.59 -5.14 -8.43
C ALA A 80 5.19 -3.67 -8.28
N ASN A 81 4.91 -3.20 -7.06
CA ASN A 81 4.47 -1.82 -6.78
C ASN A 81 5.22 -1.27 -5.57
N PHE A 82 5.22 -2.02 -4.48
CA PHE A 82 5.99 -1.73 -3.27
C PHE A 82 7.21 -2.64 -3.17
N GLY A 83 8.20 -2.26 -2.37
CA GLY A 83 9.41 -3.05 -2.15
C GLY A 83 9.13 -4.36 -1.38
N PRO A 84 9.33 -4.39 -0.05
CA PRO A 84 9.12 -5.60 0.74
C PRO A 84 7.65 -6.03 0.78
N VAL A 85 7.41 -7.27 1.19
CA VAL A 85 6.05 -7.77 1.48
C VAL A 85 5.53 -7.05 2.73
N VAL A 86 4.78 -5.96 2.57
CA VAL A 86 4.17 -5.27 3.71
C VAL A 86 2.75 -5.78 3.92
N ARG A 87 2.39 -6.18 5.15
CA ARG A 87 1.05 -6.66 5.54
C ARG A 87 0.55 -6.00 6.81
N MET A 88 -0.75 -6.07 7.04
CA MET A 88 -1.36 -5.59 8.27
C MET A 88 -2.23 -6.70 8.86
N ALA A 89 -1.75 -7.33 9.95
CA ALA A 89 -2.42 -8.46 10.56
C ALA A 89 -3.81 -8.05 11.07
N GLY A 90 -4.83 -8.87 10.79
CA GLY A 90 -6.22 -8.58 11.15
C GLY A 90 -6.97 -7.66 10.17
N TYR A 91 -6.29 -7.06 9.20
CA TYR A 91 -6.90 -6.13 8.24
C TYR A 91 -6.77 -6.61 6.79
N PHE A 92 -7.71 -6.17 5.94
CA PHE A 92 -7.71 -6.43 4.48
C PHE A 92 -7.51 -7.89 4.07
N GLY A 93 -7.93 -8.85 4.91
CA GLY A 93 -7.78 -10.28 4.66
C GLY A 93 -6.32 -10.78 4.70
N GLY A 94 -5.39 -10.02 5.30
CA GLY A 94 -3.98 -10.40 5.43
C GLY A 94 -3.15 -10.27 4.15
N ALA A 95 -3.73 -9.70 3.08
CA ALA A 95 -3.02 -9.48 1.82
C ALA A 95 -1.86 -8.47 1.99
N CYS A 96 -0.83 -8.62 1.17
CA CYS A 96 0.25 -7.64 1.13
C CYS A 96 -0.14 -6.40 0.32
N ALA A 97 0.54 -5.28 0.55
CA ALA A 97 0.28 -4.00 -0.12
C ALA A 97 0.20 -4.11 -1.64
N SER A 98 1.11 -4.87 -2.28
CA SER A 98 1.15 -5.04 -3.73
C SER A 98 0.00 -5.91 -4.26
N CYS A 99 -0.39 -6.97 -3.54
CA CYS A 99 -1.54 -7.80 -3.91
C CYS A 99 -2.85 -7.06 -3.71
N GLU A 100 -2.94 -6.28 -2.64
CA GLU A 100 -4.05 -5.39 -2.37
C GLU A 100 -4.21 -4.37 -3.48
N TRP A 101 -3.13 -3.66 -3.84
CA TRP A 101 -3.11 -2.65 -4.91
C TRP A 101 -3.66 -3.19 -6.22
N LYS A 102 -3.22 -4.39 -6.60
CA LYS A 102 -3.65 -5.08 -7.83
C LYS A 102 -5.05 -5.71 -7.75
N SER A 103 -5.73 -5.61 -6.60
CA SER A 103 -7.00 -6.29 -6.34
C SER A 103 -6.90 -7.82 -6.50
N ASN A 104 -5.76 -8.41 -6.15
CA ASN A 104 -5.42 -9.82 -6.32
C ASN A 104 -5.11 -10.50 -4.96
N ARG A 105 -5.92 -10.20 -3.93
CA ARG A 105 -5.74 -10.74 -2.57
C ARG A 105 -5.64 -12.27 -2.53
N SER A 106 -6.42 -12.97 -3.36
CA SER A 106 -6.45 -14.44 -3.44
C SER A 106 -5.15 -15.07 -3.93
N ARG A 107 -4.25 -14.29 -4.52
CA ARG A 107 -2.94 -14.73 -5.02
C ARG A 107 -1.80 -14.28 -4.12
N CYS A 108 -2.11 -13.72 -2.94
CA CYS A 108 -1.10 -13.26 -1.98
C CYS A 108 -0.44 -14.44 -1.26
#